data_AF-A0A0Q7WE38-F1
#
_entry.id   AF-A0A0Q7WE38-F1
#
_cell.length_a   1.000
_cell.length_b   1.000
_cell.length_c   1.000
_cell.angle_alpha   90.00
_cell.angle_beta   90.00
_cell.angle_gamma   90.00
#
_symmetry.space_group_name_H-M   'P 1'
#
loop_
_entity.id
_entity.type
_entity.pdbx_description
1 polymer ?
#
loop_
_entity_poly.entity_id
_entity_poly.type
_entity_poly.pdbx_seq_one_letter_code
_entity_poly.pdbx_strand_id
1 'polypeptide(L)'
;MEGFEQGARQFRARKQAEIDHARQMAAMSLACGLDMAAVLREPAESRIRILRRLERVIERERLKGMRRHWSYDLNRHIALKQVLDRLRDLTGVPASRQAVKPE
;
A
#
# COMPACT_ATOMS: atom_id res chain seq x y z
N MET A 1 24.10 -10.21 26.56
CA MET A 1 23.66 -8.93 25.98
C MET A 1 22.94 -9.09 24.63
N GLU A 2 23.21 -10.13 23.85
CA GLU A 2 22.61 -10.33 22.50
C GLU A 2 21.07 -10.49 22.48
N GLY A 3 20.47 -11.12 23.49
CA GLY A 3 19.01 -11.31 23.54
C GLY A 3 18.22 -9.99 23.67
N PHE A 4 18.80 -8.98 24.32
CA PHE A 4 18.15 -7.67 24.50
C PHE A 4 18.15 -6.87 23.20
N GLU A 5 19.24 -6.93 22.43
CA GLU A 5 19.33 -6.30 21.11
C GLU A 5 18.43 -6.96 20.07
N GLN A 6 18.28 -8.28 20.14
CA GLN A 6 17.33 -9.02 19.30
C GLN A 6 15.88 -8.67 19.66
N GLY A 7 15.55 -8.59 20.95
CA GLY A 7 14.23 -8.15 21.43
C GLY A 7 13.90 -6.72 21.01
N ALA A 8 14.87 -5.79 21.14
CA ALA A 8 14.70 -4.40 20.71
C ALA A 8 14.51 -4.25 19.19
N ARG A 9 15.14 -5.13 18.38
CA ARG A 9 14.93 -5.20 16.93
C ARG A 9 13.55 -5.72 16.57
N GLN A 10 13.10 -6.81 17.19
CA GLN A 10 11.76 -7.36 16.95
C GLN A 10 10.65 -6.38 17.34
N PHE A 11 10.81 -5.71 18.48
CA PHE A 11 9.84 -4.70 18.92
C PHE A 11 9.74 -3.53 17.93
N ARG A 12 10.89 -3.00 17.47
CA ARG A 12 10.93 -1.94 16.45
C ARG A 12 10.29 -2.39 15.13
N ALA A 13 10.58 -3.61 14.68
CA ALA A 13 9.97 -4.15 13.45
C ALA A 13 8.45 -4.26 13.58
N ARG A 14 7.95 -4.75 14.73
CA ARG A 14 6.50 -4.83 15.00
C ARG A 14 5.85 -3.45 15.05
N LYS A 15 6.47 -2.49 15.73
CA LYS A 15 5.96 -1.11 15.80
C LYS A 15 5.95 -0.43 14.44
N GLN A 16 6.97 -0.68 13.62
CA GLN A 16 7.03 -0.17 12.26
C GLN A 16 5.89 -0.77 11.41
N ALA A 17 5.65 -2.08 11.52
CA ALA A 17 4.55 -2.74 10.83
C ALA A 17 3.16 -2.21 11.27
N GLU A 18 2.97 -1.93 12.56
CA GLU A 18 1.74 -1.31 13.08
C GLU A 18 1.53 0.10 12.50
N ILE A 19 2.58 0.92 12.46
CA ILE A 19 2.54 2.27 11.88
C ILE A 19 2.26 2.22 10.38
N ASP A 20 2.91 1.32 9.66
CA ASP A 20 2.72 1.17 8.21
C ASP A 20 1.31 0.68 7.89
N HIS A 21 0.76 -0.24 8.68
CA HIS A 21 -0.63 -0.67 8.57
C HIS A 21 -1.59 0.51 8.78
N ALA A 22 -1.40 1.31 9.84
CA ALA A 22 -2.25 2.46 10.12
C ALA A 22 -2.18 3.51 8.99
N ARG A 23 -0.98 3.77 8.46
CA ARG A 23 -0.76 4.66 7.31
C ARG A 23 -1.44 4.15 6.04
N GLN A 24 -1.37 2.85 5.76
CA GLN A 24 -2.05 2.24 4.62
C GLN A 24 -3.56 2.39 4.70
N MET A 25 -4.17 2.13 5.88
CA MET A 25 -5.61 2.32 6.08
C MET A 25 -6.01 3.80 5.90
N ALA A 26 -5.25 4.72 6.50
CA ALA A 26 -5.50 6.15 6.37
C ALA A 26 -5.38 6.61 4.91
N ALA A 27 -4.35 6.15 4.18
CA ALA A 27 -4.18 6.49 2.77
C ALA A 27 -5.29 5.93 1.89
N MET A 28 -5.74 4.71 2.14
CA MET A 28 -6.88 4.12 1.42
C MET A 28 -8.17 4.91 1.66
N SER A 29 -8.44 5.26 2.93
CA SER A 29 -9.58 6.09 3.30
C SER A 29 -9.51 7.48 2.67
N LEU A 30 -8.35 8.16 2.76
CA LEU A 30 -8.19 9.54 2.28
C LEU A 30 -8.12 9.65 0.75
N ALA A 31 -7.46 8.70 0.08
CA ALA A 31 -7.25 8.78 -1.36
C ALA A 31 -8.37 8.12 -2.19
N CYS A 32 -9.06 7.13 -1.62
CA CYS A 32 -10.09 6.37 -2.31
C CYS A 32 -11.47 6.43 -1.65
N GLY A 33 -11.58 6.90 -0.40
CA GLY A 33 -12.83 6.84 0.37
C GLY A 33 -13.22 5.42 0.74
N LEU A 34 -12.25 4.49 0.83
CA LEU A 34 -12.50 3.06 1.01
C LEU A 34 -11.89 2.57 2.32
N ASP A 35 -12.68 1.81 3.09
CA ASP A 35 -12.20 1.06 4.24
C ASP A 35 -11.64 -0.30 3.79
N MET A 36 -10.39 -0.58 4.12
CA MET A 36 -9.72 -1.85 3.80
C MET A 36 -10.51 -3.04 4.38
N ALA A 37 -11.05 -2.93 5.59
CA ALA A 37 -11.83 -4.00 6.19
C ALA A 37 -13.15 -4.25 5.45
N ALA A 38 -13.75 -3.21 4.85
CA ALA A 38 -14.92 -3.36 3.99
C ALA A 38 -14.54 -4.03 2.66
N VAL A 39 -13.45 -3.62 2.02
CA VAL A 39 -13.00 -4.19 0.74
C VAL A 39 -12.62 -5.67 0.86
N LEU A 40 -12.08 -6.10 1.99
CA LEU A 40 -11.73 -7.51 2.23
C LEU A 40 -12.97 -8.41 2.38
N ARG A 41 -14.10 -7.85 2.79
CA ARG A 41 -15.37 -8.58 2.96
C ARG A 41 -16.18 -8.70 1.66
N GLU A 42 -15.80 -7.93 0.63
CA GLU A 42 -16.48 -7.92 -0.66
C GLU A 42 -16.17 -9.17 -1.52
N PRO A 43 -17.11 -9.62 -2.37
CA PRO A 43 -16.87 -10.68 -3.35
C PRO A 43 -15.73 -10.35 -4.32
N ALA A 44 -15.10 -11.38 -4.90
CA ALA A 44 -13.95 -11.24 -5.80
C ALA A 44 -14.20 -10.25 -6.97
N GLU A 45 -15.39 -10.25 -7.56
CA GLU A 45 -15.75 -9.33 -8.65
C GLU A 45 -15.79 -7.85 -8.22
N SER A 46 -16.31 -7.57 -7.02
CA SER A 46 -16.28 -6.23 -6.42
C SER A 46 -14.85 -5.77 -6.17
N ARG A 47 -13.97 -6.68 -5.76
CA ARG A 47 -12.54 -6.41 -5.50
C ARG A 47 -11.79 -6.05 -6.78
N ILE A 48 -12.11 -6.66 -7.92
CA ILE A 48 -11.52 -6.30 -9.23
C ILE A 48 -11.85 -4.84 -9.61
N ARG A 49 -13.09 -4.39 -9.38
CA ARG A 49 -13.47 -2.98 -9.65
C ARG A 49 -12.68 -2.01 -8.78
N ILE A 50 -12.43 -2.38 -7.53
CA ILE A 50 -11.66 -1.58 -6.57
C ILE A 50 -10.17 -1.53 -6.97
N LEU A 51 -9.58 -2.66 -7.39
CA LEU A 51 -8.22 -2.72 -7.93
C LEU A 51 -8.04 -1.75 -9.11
N ARG A 52 -8.94 -1.78 -10.09
CA ARG A 52 -8.89 -0.87 -11.25
C ARG A 52 -9.04 0.61 -10.85
N ARG A 53 -9.84 0.90 -9.81
CA ARG A 53 -9.97 2.26 -9.28
C ARG A 53 -8.68 2.72 -8.64
N LEU A 54 -8.02 1.87 -7.85
CA LEU A 54 -6.73 2.15 -7.21
C LEU A 54 -5.64 2.43 -8.25
N GLU A 55 -5.54 1.62 -9.31
CA GLU A 55 -4.58 1.82 -10.40
C GLU A 55 -4.73 3.21 -11.04
N ARG A 56 -5.97 3.65 -11.31
CA ARG A 56 -6.24 4.99 -11.86
C ARG A 56 -5.86 6.12 -10.89
N VAL A 57 -6.06 5.93 -9.59
CA VAL A 57 -5.68 6.93 -8.57
C VAL A 57 -4.16 7.03 -8.49
N ILE A 58 -3.45 5.91 -8.47
CA ILE A 58 -1.98 5.85 -8.48
C ILE A 58 -1.42 6.55 -9.71
N GLU A 59 -1.98 6.28 -10.89
CA GLU A 59 -1.52 6.90 -12.13
C GLU A 59 -1.75 8.41 -12.13
N ARG A 60 -2.92 8.88 -11.66
CA ARG A 60 -3.15 10.32 -11.46
C ARG A 60 -2.13 10.94 -10.52
N GLU A 61 -1.76 10.23 -9.47
CA GLU A 61 -0.76 10.71 -8.53
C GLU A 61 0.64 10.78 -9.13
N ARG A 62 1.01 9.76 -9.92
CA ARG A 62 2.27 9.73 -10.68
C ARG A 62 2.34 10.90 -11.66
N LEU A 63 1.25 11.19 -12.38
CA LEU A 63 1.16 12.31 -13.31
C LEU A 63 1.30 13.67 -12.61
N LYS A 64 0.74 13.84 -11.40
CA LYS A 64 0.97 15.05 -10.59
C LYS A 64 2.45 15.21 -10.24
N GLY A 65 3.12 14.12 -9.85
CA GLY A 65 4.56 14.10 -9.57
C GLY A 65 5.39 14.49 -10.79
N MET A 66 5.10 13.92 -11.96
CA MET A 66 5.77 14.28 -13.22
C MET A 66 5.59 15.75 -13.59
N ARG A 67 4.42 16.32 -13.32
CA ARG A 67 4.12 17.75 -13.57
C ARG A 67 4.60 18.68 -12.46
N ARG A 68 5.28 18.16 -11.42
CA ARG A 68 5.71 18.92 -10.23
C ARG A 68 4.55 19.69 -9.60
N HIS A 69 3.36 19.12 -9.66
CA HIS A 69 2.14 19.75 -9.15
C HIS A 69 2.20 19.78 -7.62
N TRP A 70 1.87 20.92 -7.00
CA TRP A 70 1.98 21.15 -5.55
C TRP A 70 1.21 20.13 -4.69
N SER A 71 0.11 19.56 -5.22
CA SER A 71 -0.70 18.53 -4.56
C SER A 71 -0.15 17.09 -4.71
N TYR A 72 1.01 16.91 -5.34
CA TYR A 72 1.69 15.62 -5.36
C TYR A 72 2.19 15.25 -3.97
N ASP A 73 1.83 14.05 -3.53
CA ASP A 73 2.32 13.50 -2.27
C ASP A 73 2.95 12.11 -2.52
N LEU A 74 4.26 12.01 -2.27
CA LEU A 74 5.02 10.77 -2.42
C LEU A 74 4.55 9.70 -1.44
N ASN A 75 4.24 10.07 -0.19
CA ASN A 75 3.75 9.13 0.82
C ASN A 75 2.38 8.58 0.43
N ARG A 76 1.51 9.43 -0.14
CA ARG A 76 0.23 9.01 -0.71
C ARG A 76 0.43 8.01 -1.85
N HIS A 77 1.38 8.25 -2.75
CA HIS A 77 1.71 7.31 -3.82
C HIS A 77 2.21 5.97 -3.28
N ILE A 78 3.16 5.99 -2.34
CA ILE A 78 3.70 4.77 -1.71
C ILE A 78 2.59 3.97 -1.02
N ALA A 79 1.74 4.63 -0.24
CA ALA A 79 0.68 3.96 0.49
C ALA A 79 -0.38 3.35 -0.44
N LEU A 80 -0.75 4.06 -1.51
CA LEU A 80 -1.65 3.52 -2.54
C LEU A 80 -1.05 2.29 -3.24
N LYS A 81 0.25 2.32 -3.57
CA LYS A 81 0.96 1.18 -4.16
C LYS A 81 0.96 -0.03 -3.22
N GLN A 82 1.28 0.17 -1.94
CA GLN A 82 1.27 -0.88 -0.93
C GLN A 82 -0.11 -1.54 -0.78
N VAL A 83 -1.19 -0.75 -0.81
CA VAL A 83 -2.57 -1.28 -0.78
C VAL A 83 -2.89 -2.09 -2.04
N LEU A 84 -2.49 -1.60 -3.21
CA LEU A 84 -2.69 -2.32 -4.48
C LEU A 84 -1.97 -3.68 -4.46
N ASP A 85 -0.72 -3.70 -4.02
CA ASP A 85 0.10 -4.92 -3.93
C ASP A 85 -0.54 -5.92 -2.95
N ARG A 86 -0.94 -5.45 -1.76
CA ARG A 86 -1.62 -6.30 -0.76
C ARG A 86 -2.94 -6.86 -1.25
N LEU A 87 -3.72 -6.09 -2.02
CA LEU A 87 -4.97 -6.57 -2.60
C LEU A 87 -4.74 -7.60 -3.70
N ARG A 88 -3.70 -7.44 -4.53
CA ARG A 88 -3.30 -8.40 -5.56
C ARG A 88 -2.94 -9.75 -4.93
N ASP A 89 -2.08 -9.74 -3.91
CA ASP A 89 -1.67 -10.93 -3.16
C ASP A 89 -2.88 -11.70 -2.60
N LEU A 90 -3.86 -10.99 -2.03
CA LEU A 90 -5.07 -11.59 -1.46
C LEU A 90 -6.09 -12.08 -2.50
N THR A 91 -5.99 -11.62 -3.75
CA THR A 91 -6.86 -12.08 -4.85
C THR A 91 -6.23 -13.23 -5.65
N GLY A 92 -5.02 -13.68 -5.31
CA GLY A 92 -4.28 -14.69 -6.07
C GLY A 92 -3.81 -14.20 -7.44
N VAL A 93 -3.96 -12.91 -7.73
CA VAL A 93 -3.39 -12.25 -8.91
C VAL A 93 -1.96 -11.87 -8.54
N PRO A 94 -0.92 -12.49 -9.12
CA PRO A 94 0.45 -12.23 -8.70
C PRO A 94 0.77 -10.75 -8.85
N ALA A 95 1.25 -10.12 -7.78
CA ALA A 95 1.85 -8.81 -7.84
C ALA A 95 2.99 -8.86 -8.88
N SER A 96 2.94 -7.98 -9.87
CA SER A 96 4.04 -7.79 -10.82
C SER A 96 5.27 -7.35 -10.01
N ARG A 97 6.10 -8.31 -9.57
CA ARG A 97 7.40 -8.08 -8.95
C ARG A 97 8.16 -7.13 -9.88
N GLN A 98 8.32 -5.87 -9.47
CA GLN A 98 9.34 -5.03 -10.08
C GLN A 98 10.67 -5.73 -9.80
N ALA A 99 11.34 -6.11 -10.89
CA ALA A 99 12.57 -6.87 -10.89
C ALA A 99 13.60 -6.20 -9.97
N VAL A 100 13.99 -6.91 -8.91
CA VAL A 100 15.26 -6.65 -8.23
C VAL A 100 16.33 -7.07 -9.23
N LYS A 101 17.05 -6.09 -9.76
CA LYS A 101 18.20 -6.31 -10.64
C LYS A 101 19.29 -6.99 -9.80
N PRO A 102 19.75 -8.21 -10.13
CA PRO A 102 20.95 -8.77 -9.53
C PRO A 102 22.16 -7.97 -10.02
N GLU A 103 23.13 -7.82 -9.13
CA GLU A 103 24.40 -7.08 -9.30
C GLU A 103 25.22 -7.57 -10.51
#